data_AF-A0A0N5CLA0-F1
#
_entry.id   AF-A0A0N5CLA0-F1
#
_cell.length_a   1.000
_cell.length_b   1.000
_cell.length_c   1.000
_cell.angle_alpha   90.00
_cell.angle_beta   90.00
_cell.angle_gamma   90.00
#
_symmetry.space_group_name_H-M   'P 1'
#
loop_
_entity.id
_entity.type
_entity.pdbx_description
1 polymer ?
#
loop_
_entity_poly.entity_id
_entity_poly.type
_entity_poly.pdbx_seq_one_letter_code
_entity_poly.pdbx_strand_id
1 'polypeptide(L)'
;MQFELAPKLMSLISIENKKYHWPRFTNTVTVLGESSKTATGRFNTNLKPNKLSLICSYQQCQLNALQHCEQAFQPTGHCCKICGSMIHFRATSFKFDKFQQRIQKYKQESETVRQYGLDIALLRIDYNDFVPKYQVNFIAV
;
A
#
# COMPACT_ATOMS: atom_id res chain seq x y z
N MET A 1 -11.01 -6.62 -8.15
CA MET A 1 -9.97 -5.78 -8.79
C MET A 1 -9.01 -6.68 -9.54
N GLN A 2 -9.16 -6.72 -10.87
CA GLN A 2 -8.26 -7.47 -11.74
C GLN A 2 -7.06 -6.56 -12.03
N PHE A 3 -5.86 -7.00 -11.68
CA PHE A 3 -4.63 -6.25 -11.88
C PHE A 3 -4.34 -6.22 -13.39
N GLU A 4 -4.50 -5.07 -14.04
CA GLU A 4 -4.01 -4.86 -15.42
C GLU A 4 -2.53 -4.45 -15.36
N LEU A 5 -1.68 -5.25 -16.01
CA LEU A 5 -0.28 -4.90 -16.18
C LEU A 5 -0.16 -3.76 -17.19
N ALA A 6 0.76 -2.82 -16.96
CA ALA A 6 1.03 -1.75 -17.93
C ALA A 6 1.62 -2.33 -19.23
N PRO A 7 1.30 -1.81 -20.44
CA PRO A 7 1.75 -2.35 -21.72
C PRO A 7 3.26 -2.54 -21.86
N LYS A 8 4.05 -1.70 -21.19
CA LYS A 8 5.52 -1.80 -21.17
C LYS A 8 6.06 -2.98 -20.35
N LEU A 9 5.23 -3.56 -19.49
CA LEU A 9 5.57 -4.64 -18.57
C LEU A 9 5.04 -6.01 -19.03
N MET A 10 4.35 -6.06 -20.17
CA MET A 10 3.74 -7.28 -20.69
C MET A 10 4.21 -7.65 -22.10
N SER A 11 4.43 -8.93 -22.32
CA SER A 11 4.52 -9.54 -23.65
C SER A 11 3.17 -10.15 -24.01
N LEU A 12 2.81 -10.05 -25.28
CA LEU A 12 1.70 -10.81 -25.83
C LEU A 12 2.23 -12.19 -26.22
N ILE A 13 1.74 -13.22 -25.54
CA ILE A 13 2.09 -14.61 -25.86
C ILE A 13 0.83 -15.28 -26.38
N SER A 14 0.96 -16.07 -27.46
CA SER A 14 -0.14 -16.85 -28.01
C SER A 14 0.06 -18.32 -27.65
N ILE A 15 -0.88 -18.88 -26.91
CA ILE A 15 -0.93 -20.32 -26.58
C ILE A 15 -2.28 -20.82 -27.07
N GLU A 16 -2.29 -21.85 -27.93
CA GLU A 16 -3.51 -22.44 -28.50
C GLU A 16 -4.46 -21.40 -29.12
N ASN A 17 -3.91 -20.48 -29.92
CA ASN A 17 -4.64 -19.37 -30.55
C ASN A 17 -5.33 -18.38 -29.59
N LYS A 18 -5.03 -18.42 -28.29
CA LYS A 18 -5.47 -17.43 -27.31
C LYS A 18 -4.31 -16.51 -26.94
N LYS A 19 -4.57 -15.20 -26.97
CA LYS A 19 -3.59 -14.16 -26.61
C LYS A 19 -3.63 -13.93 -25.11
N TYR A 20 -2.48 -14.08 -24.46
CA TYR A 20 -2.30 -13.84 -23.04
C TYR A 20 -1.40 -12.62 -22.84
N HIS A 21 -1.74 -11.80 -21.85
CA HIS A 21 -0.88 -10.72 -21.35
C HIS A 21 0.04 -11.31 -20.29
N TRP A 22 1.30 -11.56 -20.66
CA TRP A 22 2.27 -12.20 -19.78
C TRP A 22 3.29 -11.19 -19.25
N PRO A 23 3.67 -11.21 -17.97
CA PRO A 23 4.70 -10.31 -17.44
C PRO A 23 6.06 -10.53 -18.15
N ARG A 24 6.75 -9.46 -18.55
CA ARG A 24 8.09 -9.55 -19.18
C ARG A 24 9.24 -9.85 -18.20
N PHE A 25 8.96 -9.99 -16.91
CA PHE A 25 10.02 -10.12 -15.92
C PHE A 25 10.48 -11.58 -15.78
N THR A 26 11.74 -11.84 -16.14
CA THR A 26 12.50 -13.04 -15.75
C THR A 26 13.06 -12.95 -14.32
N ASN A 27 12.78 -11.86 -13.59
CA ASN A 27 13.39 -11.51 -12.30
C ASN A 27 12.45 -11.67 -11.10
N THR A 28 11.52 -12.64 -11.12
CA THR A 28 10.72 -12.94 -9.93
C THR A 28 11.59 -13.71 -8.93
N VAL A 29 12.20 -12.98 -7.99
CA VAL A 29 12.87 -13.58 -6.84
C VAL A 29 11.87 -13.66 -5.69
N THR A 30 11.26 -14.83 -5.50
CA THR A 30 10.48 -15.12 -4.31
C THR A 30 11.43 -15.58 -3.21
N VAL A 31 11.75 -14.69 -2.26
CA VAL A 31 12.46 -15.08 -1.04
C VAL A 31 11.43 -15.46 0.01
N LEU A 32 11.29 -16.75 0.29
CA LEU A 32 10.65 -17.24 1.52
C LEU A 32 11.67 -17.06 2.66
N GLY A 33 11.66 -15.87 3.25
CA GLY A 33 12.49 -15.55 4.42
C GLY A 33 11.63 -15.51 5.67
N GLU A 34 12.08 -16.19 6.72
CA GLU A 34 11.47 -16.14 8.05
C GLU A 34 11.33 -14.66 8.48
N SER A 35 10.09 -14.16 8.53
CA SER A 35 9.88 -12.77 8.95
C SER A 35 10.12 -12.70 10.45
N SER A 36 11.28 -12.19 10.88
CA SER A 36 11.42 -11.75 12.26
C SER A 36 10.50 -10.55 12.45
N LYS A 37 9.27 -10.82 12.89
CA LYS A 37 8.30 -9.79 13.24
C LYS A 37 8.86 -9.03 14.43
N THR A 38 9.30 -7.80 14.20
CA THR A 38 9.70 -6.90 15.27
C THR A 38 8.43 -6.35 15.92
N ALA A 39 8.35 -6.35 17.25
CA ALA A 39 7.17 -5.90 17.99
C ALA A 39 6.68 -4.48 17.62
N THR A 40 7.58 -3.63 17.11
CA THR A 40 7.35 -2.24 16.69
C THR A 40 7.08 -2.08 15.20
N GLY A 41 6.97 -3.17 14.44
CA GLY A 41 6.84 -3.15 12.98
C GLY A 41 8.14 -2.80 12.27
N ARG A 42 8.20 -3.12 10.98
CA ARG A 42 9.39 -2.93 10.14
C ARG A 42 9.13 -1.89 9.05
N PHE A 43 10.10 -1.02 8.83
CA PHE A 43 10.08 -0.11 7.69
C PHE A 43 10.11 -0.90 6.38
N ASN A 44 9.17 -0.62 5.49
CA ASN A 44 9.18 -1.19 4.15
C ASN A 44 10.20 -0.44 3.28
N THR A 45 11.25 -1.13 2.84
CA THR A 45 12.31 -0.47 2.05
C THR A 45 11.82 0.08 0.70
N ASN A 46 10.67 -0.38 0.20
CA ASN A 46 10.05 0.19 -1.01
C ASN A 46 9.54 1.62 -0.79
N LEU A 47 9.44 2.08 0.46
CA LEU A 47 9.12 3.48 0.80
C LEU A 47 10.33 4.41 0.66
N LYS A 48 11.54 3.91 0.39
CA LYS A 48 12.71 4.77 0.11
C LYS A 48 12.45 5.59 -1.16
N PRO A 49 12.81 6.88 -1.21
CA PRO A 49 12.44 7.78 -2.30
C PRO A 49 12.76 7.26 -3.70
N ASN A 50 13.96 6.71 -3.91
CA ASN A 50 14.40 6.16 -5.19
C ASN A 50 13.58 4.92 -5.63
N LYS A 51 13.24 4.03 -4.70
CA LYS A 51 12.44 2.83 -4.98
C LYS A 51 10.97 3.20 -5.21
N LEU A 52 10.42 4.06 -4.35
CA LEU A 52 9.03 4.49 -4.47
C LEU A 52 8.82 5.27 -5.78
N SER A 53 9.74 6.16 -6.14
CA SER A 53 9.70 6.87 -7.42
C SER A 53 9.69 5.93 -8.62
N LEU A 54 10.50 4.86 -8.58
CA LEU A 54 10.50 3.85 -9.64
C LEU A 54 9.16 3.11 -9.71
N ILE A 55 8.62 2.67 -8.57
CA ILE A 55 7.30 2.03 -8.51
C ILE A 55 6.22 2.96 -9.07
N CYS A 56 6.22 4.22 -8.65
CA CYS A 56 5.24 5.21 -9.06
C CYS A 56 5.37 5.64 -10.53
N SER A 57 6.53 5.48 -11.15
CA SER A 57 6.69 5.76 -12.59
C SER A 57 5.82 4.89 -13.51
N TYR A 58 5.31 3.76 -12.99
CA TYR A 58 4.40 2.87 -13.71
C TYR A 58 2.92 3.12 -13.41
N GLN A 59 2.61 3.94 -12.41
CA GLN A 59 1.23 4.23 -12.01
C GLN A 59 0.72 5.47 -12.74
N GLN A 60 -0.43 5.35 -13.41
CA GLN A 60 -1.18 6.50 -13.89
C GLN A 60 -2.21 6.89 -12.83
N CYS A 61 -2.13 8.12 -12.31
CA CYS A 61 -3.07 8.63 -11.33
C CYS A 61 -4.31 9.20 -12.02
N GLN A 62 -5.48 8.67 -11.69
CA GLN A 62 -6.74 9.22 -12.19
C GLN A 62 -7.10 10.48 -11.41
N LEU A 63 -7.24 11.60 -12.12
CA LEU A 63 -7.60 12.90 -11.52
C LEU A 63 -9.06 12.92 -11.04
N ASN A 64 -9.92 12.10 -11.64
CA ASN A 64 -11.36 12.09 -11.36
C ASN A 64 -11.69 11.57 -9.96
N ALA A 65 -10.86 10.68 -9.40
CA ALA A 65 -11.04 10.15 -8.05
C ALA A 65 -10.95 11.24 -6.96
N LEU A 66 -10.37 12.41 -7.28
CA LEU A 66 -10.19 13.53 -6.36
C LEU A 66 -11.43 14.46 -6.30
N GLN A 67 -12.42 14.28 -7.19
CA GLN A 67 -13.64 15.11 -7.20
C GLN A 67 -14.57 14.81 -6.01
N HIS A 68 -14.32 13.72 -5.28
CA HIS A 68 -15.15 13.28 -4.16
C HIS A 68 -14.70 13.80 -2.79
N CYS A 69 -13.66 14.64 -2.71
CA CYS A 69 -13.22 15.23 -1.46
C CYS A 69 -12.74 16.68 -1.62
N GLU A 70 -12.97 17.49 -0.58
CA GLU A 70 -12.52 18.89 -0.55
C GLU A 70 -10.99 19.00 -0.55
N GLN A 71 -10.31 18.08 0.15
CA GLN A 71 -8.86 18.07 0.26
C GLN A 71 -8.33 16.65 0.09
N ALA A 72 -7.65 16.43 -1.04
CA ALA A 72 -6.91 15.21 -1.27
C ALA A 72 -5.45 15.34 -0.82
N PHE A 73 -4.90 14.26 -0.27
CA PHE A 73 -3.53 14.21 0.23
C PHE A 73 -2.82 12.97 -0.29
N GLN A 74 -1.48 12.96 -0.26
CA GLN A 74 -0.68 11.82 -0.69
C GLN A 74 0.03 11.20 0.51
N PRO A 75 -0.49 10.08 1.06
CA PRO A 75 0.16 9.39 2.16
C PRO A 75 1.49 8.75 1.77
N THR A 76 2.37 8.53 2.75
CA THR A 76 3.62 7.78 2.53
C THR A 76 3.31 6.41 1.91
N GLY A 77 4.02 6.08 0.82
CA GLY A 77 3.84 4.83 0.08
C GLY A 77 2.75 4.87 -1.01
N HIS A 78 2.03 5.97 -1.17
CA HIS A 78 1.08 6.14 -2.27
C HIS A 78 1.70 6.94 -3.41
N CYS A 79 1.40 6.54 -4.64
CA CYS A 79 1.81 7.26 -5.84
C CYS A 79 0.86 8.41 -6.20
N CYS A 80 -0.41 8.27 -5.84
CA CYS A 80 -1.46 9.23 -6.16
C CYS A 80 -2.00 9.86 -4.88
N LYS A 81 -2.61 11.04 -5.02
CA LYS A 81 -3.43 11.62 -3.96
C LYS A 81 -4.68 10.76 -3.76
N ILE A 82 -5.18 10.72 -2.54
CA ILE A 82 -6.38 9.99 -2.14
C ILE A 82 -7.31 10.91 -1.33
N CYS A 83 -8.56 10.48 -1.21
CA CYS A 83 -9.54 11.05 -0.30
C CYS A 83 -9.61 10.22 0.99
N GLY A 84 -9.65 10.89 2.14
CA GLY A 84 -9.77 10.24 3.44
C GLY A 84 -9.04 10.99 4.55
N SER A 85 -8.47 10.25 5.49
CA SER A 85 -7.79 10.83 6.65
C SER A 85 -6.47 10.11 6.93
N MET A 86 -5.51 10.85 7.49
CA MET A 86 -4.21 10.31 7.87
C MET A 86 -3.85 10.74 9.28
N ILE A 87 -3.35 9.79 10.05
CA ILE A 87 -2.82 10.04 11.39
C ILE A 87 -1.34 9.70 11.38
N HIS A 88 -0.52 10.66 11.80
CA HIS A 88 0.90 10.45 12.11
C HIS A 88 1.10 10.50 13.62
N PHE A 89 1.85 9.53 14.13
CA PHE A 89 2.22 9.54 15.55
C PHE A 89 3.58 8.91 15.77
N ARG A 90 4.15 9.19 16.95
CA ARG A 90 5.42 8.64 17.42
C ARG A 90 5.19 7.88 18.71
N ALA A 91 5.81 6.72 18.84
CA ALA A 91 5.64 5.91 20.05
C ALA A 91 6.83 4.96 20.24
N THR A 92 7.34 4.89 21.47
CA THR A 92 8.45 4.01 21.86
C THR A 92 7.99 2.59 22.22
N SER A 93 6.76 2.44 22.71
CA SER A 93 6.21 1.17 23.24
C SER A 93 5.01 0.65 22.44
N PHE A 94 4.86 1.09 21.18
CA PHE A 94 3.74 0.70 20.33
C PHE A 94 3.85 -0.76 19.87
N LYS A 95 2.81 -1.54 20.14
CA LYS A 95 2.69 -2.95 19.73
C LYS A 95 2.06 -3.03 18.34
N PHE A 96 2.88 -2.87 17.32
CA PHE A 96 2.46 -2.75 15.93
C PHE A 96 1.57 -3.91 15.49
N ASP A 97 2.00 -5.16 15.73
CA ASP A 97 1.26 -6.35 15.32
C ASP A 97 -0.11 -6.46 16.00
N LYS A 98 -0.19 -6.14 17.30
CA LYS A 98 -1.47 -6.14 18.04
C LYS A 98 -2.42 -5.08 17.48
N PHE A 99 -1.91 -3.90 17.17
CA PHE A 99 -2.72 -2.84 16.58
C PHE A 99 -3.16 -3.20 15.15
N GLN A 100 -2.27 -3.79 14.35
CA GLN A 100 -2.60 -4.29 13.02
C GLN A 100 -3.70 -5.36 13.08
N GLN A 101 -3.61 -6.33 14.00
CA GLN A 101 -4.67 -7.33 14.21
C GLN A 101 -5.99 -6.67 14.59
N ARG A 102 -5.95 -5.66 15.47
CA ARG A 102 -7.15 -4.90 15.86
C ARG A 102 -7.77 -4.13 14.68
N ILE A 103 -6.96 -3.54 13.81
CA ILE A 103 -7.43 -2.91 12.57
C ILE A 103 -8.10 -3.94 11.67
N GLN A 104 -7.47 -5.11 11.45
CA GLN A 104 -8.05 -6.14 10.58
C GLN A 104 -9.39 -6.63 11.11
N LYS A 105 -9.48 -6.86 12.42
CA LYS A 105 -10.74 -7.20 13.09
C LYS A 105 -11.80 -6.09 12.91
N TYR A 106 -11.42 -4.84 13.14
CA TYR A 106 -12.31 -3.69 12.98
C TYR A 106 -12.84 -3.56 11.54
N LYS A 107 -12.00 -3.79 10.52
CA LYS A 107 -12.45 -3.79 9.12
C LYS A 107 -13.51 -4.84 8.82
N GLN A 108 -13.40 -6.01 9.43
CA GLN A 108 -14.33 -7.12 9.22
C GLN A 108 -15.66 -6.90 9.95
N GLU A 109 -15.61 -6.33 11.16
CA GLU A 109 -16.78 -6.24 12.04
C GLU A 109 -17.54 -4.91 11.90
N SER A 110 -16.85 -3.82 11.54
CA SER A 110 -17.46 -2.49 11.51
C SER A 110 -18.47 -2.36 10.37
N GLU A 111 -19.71 -2.01 10.73
CA GLU A 111 -20.73 -1.61 9.78
C GLU A 111 -20.34 -0.32 9.06
N THR A 112 -19.75 0.66 9.75
CA THR A 112 -19.26 1.91 9.14
C THR A 112 -18.23 1.63 8.05
N VAL A 113 -17.26 0.75 8.30
CA VAL A 113 -16.26 0.39 7.28
C VAL A 113 -16.92 -0.21 6.05
N ARG A 114 -17.89 -1.11 6.24
CA ARG A 114 -18.63 -1.75 5.13
C ARG A 114 -19.53 -0.77 4.38
N GLN A 115 -20.27 0.07 5.10
CA GLN A 115 -21.22 1.04 4.53
C GLN A 115 -20.51 2.09 3.66
N TYR A 116 -19.35 2.57 4.11
CA TYR A 116 -18.61 3.63 3.44
C TYR A 116 -17.42 3.11 2.60
N GLY A 117 -17.29 1.79 2.42
CA GLY A 117 -16.21 1.20 1.63
C GLY A 117 -14.82 1.59 2.12
N LEU A 118 -14.62 1.78 3.43
CA LEU A 118 -13.36 2.30 3.95
C LEU A 118 -12.28 1.22 3.95
N ASP A 119 -11.06 1.61 3.56
CA ASP A 119 -9.86 0.82 3.83
C ASP A 119 -8.98 1.52 4.86
N ILE A 120 -8.22 0.72 5.63
CA ILE A 120 -7.37 1.21 6.73
C ILE A 120 -5.99 0.61 6.63
N ALA A 121 -4.96 1.42 6.40
CA ALA A 121 -3.58 0.95 6.30
C ALA A 121 -2.75 1.45 7.48
N LEU A 122 -1.92 0.59 8.06
CA LEU A 122 -0.95 0.92 9.10
C LEU A 122 0.47 0.71 8.55
N LEU A 123 1.33 1.73 8.69
CA LEU A 123 2.72 1.68 8.24
C LEU A 123 3.65 2.21 9.32
N ARG A 124 4.85 1.66 9.39
CA ARG A 124 6.01 2.33 9.99
C ARG A 124 6.73 3.13 8.90
N ILE A 125 6.89 4.43 9.11
CA ILE A 125 7.38 5.37 8.08
C ILE A 125 8.80 5.90 8.36
N ASP A 126 9.38 5.60 9.53
CA ASP A 126 10.78 5.91 9.82
C ASP A 126 11.73 4.79 9.41
N TYR A 127 12.98 5.15 9.10
CA TYR A 127 14.06 4.20 8.88
C TYR A 127 14.92 4.04 10.14
N ASN A 128 14.39 3.32 11.14
CA ASN A 128 15.06 3.03 12.41
C ASN A 128 15.39 4.29 13.25
N ASP A 129 14.49 5.28 13.26
CA ASP A 129 14.63 6.43 14.14
C ASP A 129 14.57 5.97 15.62
N PHE A 130 15.25 6.71 16.52
CA PHE A 130 15.23 6.41 17.96
C PHE A 130 13.82 6.35 18.53
N VAL A 131 12.92 7.21 18.04
CA VAL A 131 11.48 7.13 18.30
C VAL A 131 10.78 6.76 17.00
N PRO A 132 10.22 5.53 16.88
CA PRO A 132 9.50 5.10 15.70
C PRO A 132 8.34 6.03 15.34
N LYS A 133 8.12 6.20 14.03
CA LYS A 133 7.06 7.01 13.42
C LYS A 133 6.12 6.10 12.66
N TYR A 134 4.84 6.31 12.88
CA TYR A 134 3.77 5.51 12.30
C TYR A 134 2.80 6.38 11.53
N GLN A 135 2.19 5.76 10.52
CA GLN A 135 1.12 6.34 9.72
C GLN A 135 -0.07 5.39 9.69
N VAL A 136 -1.25 5.91 9.98
CA VAL A 136 -2.52 5.24 9.72
C VAL A 136 -3.26 6.01 8.64
N ASN A 137 -3.63 5.35 7.55
CA ASN A 137 -4.46 5.92 6.50
C ASN A 137 -5.85 5.33 6.61
N PHE A 138 -6.87 6.18 6.54
CA PHE A 138 -8.26 5.82 6.31
C PHE A 138 -8.58 6.27 4.89
N ILE A 139 -8.91 5.33 4.03
CA ILE A 139 -9.04 5.52 2.59
C ILE A 139 -10.52 5.30 2.25
N ALA A 140 -11.16 6.28 1.63
CA ALA A 140 -12.46 6.06 1.00
C ALA A 140 -12.21 5.39 -0.36
N VAL A 141 -12.75 4.18 -0.56
CA VAL A 141 -12.59 3.39 -1.79
C VAL A 141 -13.85 3.45 -2.63
#